data_AF-A0A812YIF4-F1
#
_entry.id   AF-A0A812YIF4-F1
#
_cell.length_a   1.000
_cell.length_b   1.000
_cell.length_c   1.000
_cell.angle_alpha   90.00
_cell.angle_beta   90.00
_cell.angle_gamma   90.00
#
_symmetry.space_group_name_H-M   'P 1'
#
loop_
_entity.id
_entity.type
_entity.pdbx_description
1 polymer ?
#
loop_
_entity_poly.entity_id
_entity_poly.type
_entity_poly.pdbx_seq_one_letter_code
_entity_poly.pdbx_strand_id
1 'polypeptide(L)'
;MFEGPAFEEGEQWRALTRIKVRTEPSIKAPQLDDKVIDKGEIFFVAEKRRAKIPTGDKHRMYLRLAAGKGWVFDLGVAGEWYGKPIAQPVYEDEPGDGSDPFSDMGDAVREMFR
;
A
#
# COMPACT_ATOMS: atom_id res chain seq x y z
N MET A 1 7.94 22.15 19.75
CA MET A 1 7.66 21.94 18.33
C MET A 1 7.49 20.44 18.14
N PHE A 2 6.28 19.97 17.83
CA PHE A 2 6.09 18.60 17.37
C PHE A 2 6.26 18.65 15.86
N GLU A 3 7.44 18.27 15.37
CA GLU A 3 7.58 17.85 13.98
C GLU A 3 6.63 16.67 13.81
N GLY A 4 5.55 16.88 13.05
CA GLY A 4 4.69 15.79 12.61
C GLY A 4 5.54 14.80 11.80
N PRO A 5 5.10 13.53 11.70
CA PRO A 5 5.86 12.52 10.98
C PRO A 5 6.21 13.06 9.59
N ALA A 6 7.49 12.94 9.23
CA ALA A 6 7.97 13.37 7.92
C ALA A 6 7.11 12.66 6.86
N PHE A 7 6.85 13.33 5.74
CA PHE A 7 6.03 12.79 4.64
C PHE A 7 6.56 11.45 4.08
N GLU A 8 7.75 11.02 4.53
CA GLU A 8 8.49 9.79 4.24
C GLU A 8 8.11 8.58 5.14
N GLU A 9 7.31 8.75 6.20
CA GLU A 9 6.97 7.65 7.15
C GLU A 9 5.69 6.85 6.79
N GLY A 10 5.19 6.98 5.56
CA GLY A 10 4.01 6.25 5.08
C GLY A 10 4.36 5.06 4.20
N GLU A 11 3.53 4.01 4.22
CA GLU A 11 3.65 2.91 3.26
C GLU A 11 3.27 3.44 1.86
N GLN A 12 4.08 3.15 0.85
CA GLN A 12 3.81 3.56 -0.53
C GLN A 12 2.72 2.68 -1.15
N TRP A 13 1.73 3.31 -1.77
CA TRP A 13 0.63 2.64 -2.46
C TRP A 13 0.45 3.24 -3.85
N ARG A 14 0.14 2.39 -4.82
CA ARG A 14 -0.17 2.77 -6.19
C ARG A 14 -1.65 2.66 -6.46
N ALA A 15 -2.23 3.72 -7.02
CA ALA A 15 -3.59 3.70 -7.51
C ALA A 15 -3.69 2.95 -8.85
N LEU A 16 -4.59 1.96 -8.93
CA LEU A 16 -4.86 1.19 -10.15
C LEU A 16 -5.93 1.84 -11.04
N THR A 17 -6.71 2.74 -10.45
CA THR A 17 -7.75 3.53 -11.10
C THR A 17 -7.86 4.89 -10.41
N ARG A 18 -8.73 5.77 -10.88
CA ARG A 18 -8.98 7.08 -10.26
C ARG A 18 -9.72 6.89 -8.93
N ILE A 19 -9.14 7.34 -7.82
CA ILE A 19 -9.67 7.16 -6.46
C ILE A 19 -10.05 8.51 -5.87
N LYS A 20 -11.32 8.64 -5.47
CA LYS A 20 -11.79 9.84 -4.77
C LYS A 20 -11.50 9.75 -3.27
N VAL A 21 -10.89 10.78 -2.72
CA VAL A 21 -10.56 10.85 -1.29
C VAL A 21 -11.82 11.21 -0.49
N ARG A 22 -11.95 10.65 0.72
CA ARG A 22 -13.08 10.90 1.62
C ARG A 22 -12.63 11.49 2.95
N THR A 23 -13.54 12.17 3.64
CA THR A 23 -13.26 12.79 4.94
C THR A 23 -13.06 11.77 6.06
N GLU A 24 -13.71 10.61 5.98
CA GLU A 24 -13.76 9.60 7.04
C GLU A 24 -13.59 8.17 6.48
N PRO A 25 -13.21 7.19 7.31
CA PRO A 25 -13.06 5.78 6.93
C PRO A 25 -14.43 5.09 6.77
N SER A 26 -15.26 5.60 5.86
CA SER A 26 -16.62 5.10 5.60
C SER A 26 -17.00 5.29 4.14
N ILE A 27 -17.72 4.31 3.59
CA ILE A 27 -18.28 4.37 2.22
C ILE A 27 -19.41 5.40 2.07
N LYS A 28 -20.00 5.82 3.20
CA LYS A 28 -21.03 6.86 3.24
C LYS A 28 -20.46 8.24 3.55
N ALA A 29 -19.17 8.34 3.88
CA ALA A 29 -18.53 9.61 4.17
C ALA A 29 -18.53 10.51 2.91
N PRO A 30 -18.67 11.84 3.08
CA PRO A 30 -18.58 12.76 1.96
C PRO A 30 -17.22 12.65 1.26
N GLN A 31 -17.25 12.83 -0.07
CA GLN A 31 -16.05 12.89 -0.90
C GLN A 31 -15.46 14.30 -0.79
N LEU A 32 -14.14 14.39 -0.82
CA LEU A 32 -13.44 15.66 -0.97
C LEU A 32 -13.31 15.91 -2.47
N ASP A 33 -14.17 16.75 -3.04
CA ASP A 33 -14.17 17.04 -4.49
C ASP A 33 -12.84 17.64 -4.97
N ASP A 34 -12.12 18.33 -4.07
CA ASP A 34 -10.84 18.97 -4.35
C ASP A 34 -9.65 17.99 -4.32
N LYS A 35 -9.84 16.76 -3.82
CA LYS A 35 -8.74 15.79 -3.62
C LYS A 35 -9.06 14.44 -4.24
N VAL A 36 -8.36 14.16 -5.35
CA VAL A 36 -8.49 12.92 -6.13
C VAL A 36 -7.08 12.37 -6.39
N ILE A 37 -6.95 11.05 -6.33
CA ILE A 37 -5.74 10.34 -6.72
C ILE A 37 -5.95 9.78 -8.11
N ASP A 38 -5.08 10.14 -9.03
CA ASP A 38 -5.18 9.70 -10.41
C ASP A 38 -4.66 8.29 -10.62
N LYS A 39 -5.10 7.66 -11.71
CA LYS A 39 -4.67 6.30 -12.04
C LYS A 39 -3.16 6.26 -12.24
N GLY A 40 -2.48 5.35 -11.56
CA GLY A 40 -1.04 5.14 -11.63
C GLY A 40 -0.24 6.00 -10.65
N GLU A 41 -0.87 6.96 -9.99
CA GLU A 41 -0.25 7.82 -8.99
C GLU A 41 0.16 7.03 -7.74
N ILE A 42 1.31 7.40 -7.18
CA ILE A 42 1.84 6.85 -5.94
C ILE A 42 1.46 7.79 -4.80
N PHE A 43 0.90 7.24 -3.73
CA PHE A 43 0.51 7.98 -2.55
C PHE A 43 0.97 7.25 -1.29
N PHE A 44 1.19 8.03 -0.24
CA PHE A 44 1.69 7.52 1.04
C PHE A 44 0.55 7.32 2.02
N VAL A 45 0.55 6.17 2.70
CA VAL A 45 -0.47 5.76 3.67
C VAL A 45 0.12 5.78 5.08
N ALA A 46 -0.45 6.60 5.95
CA ALA A 46 -0.03 6.72 7.36
C ALA A 46 -0.80 5.79 8.32
N GLU A 47 -2.06 5.46 8.03
CA GLU A 47 -2.87 4.57 8.88
C GLU A 47 -3.71 3.62 8.02
N LYS A 48 -3.80 2.36 8.44
CA LYS A 48 -4.63 1.33 7.81
C LYS A 48 -5.70 0.87 8.79
N ARG A 49 -6.97 0.88 8.38
CA ARG A 49 -8.10 0.40 9.19
C ARG A 49 -8.93 -0.60 8.41
N ARG A 50 -9.07 -1.82 8.93
CA ARG A 50 -9.94 -2.83 8.32
C ARG A 50 -11.41 -2.44 8.46
N ALA A 51 -12.18 -2.60 7.39
CA ALA A 51 -13.62 -2.42 7.47
C ALA A 51 -14.29 -3.56 8.24
N LYS A 52 -15.28 -3.18 9.06
CA LYS A 52 -16.14 -4.12 9.77
C LYS A 52 -17.11 -4.84 8.82
N ILE A 53 -17.52 -4.16 7.75
CA ILE A 53 -18.46 -4.67 6.76
C ILE A 53 -17.65 -5.15 5.54
N PRO A 54 -17.76 -6.42 5.14
CA PRO A 54 -17.12 -6.92 3.94
C PRO A 54 -17.65 -6.23 2.67
N THR A 55 -16.83 -6.21 1.62
CA THR A 55 -17.16 -5.70 0.28
C THR A 55 -17.05 -6.88 -0.67
N GLY A 56 -18.18 -7.51 -0.98
CA GLY A 56 -18.18 -8.84 -1.60
C GLY A 56 -17.60 -9.87 -0.63
N ASP A 57 -16.67 -10.69 -1.10
CA ASP A 57 -16.05 -11.78 -0.33
C ASP A 57 -14.84 -11.34 0.52
N LYS A 58 -14.45 -10.06 0.48
CA LYS A 58 -13.23 -9.54 1.11
C LYS A 58 -13.50 -8.37 2.04
N HIS A 59 -12.68 -8.22 3.07
CA HIS A 59 -12.72 -7.04 3.93
C HIS A 59 -11.83 -5.95 3.34
N ARG A 60 -12.46 -4.86 2.87
CA ARG A 60 -11.74 -3.67 2.42
C ARG A 60 -10.95 -3.04 3.57
N MET A 61 -9.91 -2.30 3.22
CA MET A 61 -9.06 -1.50 4.08
C MET A 61 -9.27 -0.02 3.76
N TYR A 62 -9.45 0.76 4.82
CA TYR A 62 -9.41 2.21 4.77
C TYR A 62 -7.96 2.66 4.97
N LEU A 63 -7.45 3.41 4.01
CA LEU A 63 -6.07 3.88 3.98
C LEU A 63 -6.10 5.39 4.21
N ARG A 64 -5.50 5.86 5.29
CA ARG A 64 -5.37 7.28 5.60
C ARG A 64 -4.14 7.84 4.90
N LEU A 65 -4.31 8.92 4.15
CA LEU A 65 -3.19 9.57 3.44
C LEU A 65 -2.24 10.24 4.43
N ALA A 66 -0.93 10.12 4.20
CA ALA A 66 0.09 10.76 5.04
C ALA A 66 0.11 12.29 4.85
N ALA A 67 -0.03 12.76 3.59
CA ALA A 67 0.01 14.17 3.23
C ALA A 67 -1.26 14.98 3.61
N GLY A 68 -2.11 14.50 4.53
CA GLY A 68 -3.21 15.31 5.07
C GLY A 68 -4.42 14.54 5.61
N LYS A 69 -5.55 15.25 5.70
CA LYS A 69 -6.84 14.67 6.12
C LYS A 69 -7.52 14.04 4.92
N GLY A 70 -7.60 12.71 4.89
CA GLY A 70 -8.26 12.01 3.81
C GLY A 70 -8.12 10.49 3.91
N TRP A 71 -9.14 9.79 3.47
CA TRP A 71 -9.22 8.33 3.46
C TRP A 71 -9.50 7.84 2.05
N VAL A 72 -8.81 6.78 1.66
CA VAL A 72 -9.02 6.04 0.42
C VAL A 72 -9.24 4.56 0.71
N PHE A 73 -9.61 3.79 -0.30
CA PHE A 73 -9.90 2.37 -0.18
C PHE A 73 -8.93 1.55 -1.03
N ASP A 74 -8.61 0.34 -0.57
CA ASP A 74 -7.88 -0.64 -1.38
C ASP A 74 -8.79 -1.35 -2.39
N LEU A 75 -10.07 -1.57 -2.04
CA LEU A 75 -11.08 -2.19 -2.89
C LEU A 75 -12.12 -1.17 -3.36
N GLY A 76 -12.58 -1.35 -4.61
CA GLY A 76 -13.68 -0.57 -5.15
C GLY A 76 -14.99 -0.88 -4.44
N VAL A 77 -15.78 0.17 -4.20
CA VAL A 77 -17.02 0.11 -3.43
C VAL A 77 -18.27 0.34 -4.27
N ALA A 78 -18.11 0.50 -5.59
CA ALA A 78 -19.20 0.75 -6.52
C ALA A 78 -18.81 0.38 -7.97
N GLY A 79 -19.83 0.19 -8.81
CA GLY A 79 -19.68 -0.02 -10.25
C GLY A 79 -18.89 -1.28 -10.62
N GLU A 80 -18.18 -1.22 -11.76
CA GLU A 80 -17.32 -2.31 -12.27
C GLU A 80 -16.21 -2.72 -11.30
N TRP A 81 -15.80 -1.82 -10.41
CA TRP A 81 -14.71 -2.02 -9.46
C TRP A 81 -15.18 -2.59 -8.12
N TYR A 82 -16.48 -2.85 -7.95
CA TYR A 82 -17.00 -3.39 -6.69
C TYR A 82 -16.29 -4.70 -6.28
N GLY A 83 -15.62 -4.68 -5.13
CA GLY A 83 -14.85 -5.81 -4.60
C GLY A 83 -13.52 -6.10 -5.31
N LYS A 84 -13.15 -5.30 -6.32
CA LYS A 84 -11.89 -5.42 -7.06
C LYS A 84 -10.83 -4.48 -6.46
N PRO A 85 -9.53 -4.85 -6.52
CA PRO A 85 -8.46 -3.97 -6.07
C PRO A 85 -8.41 -2.70 -6.93
N ILE A 86 -8.39 -1.55 -6.25
CA ILE A 86 -8.22 -0.22 -6.83
C ILE A 86 -6.93 0.46 -6.38
N ALA A 87 -6.28 -0.06 -5.33
CA ALA A 87 -4.94 0.34 -4.91
C ALA A 87 -4.14 -0.88 -4.44
N GLN A 88 -2.81 -0.82 -4.56
CA GLN A 88 -1.91 -1.87 -4.10
C GLN A 88 -0.65 -1.28 -3.45
N PRO A 89 -0.06 -1.94 -2.44
CA PRO A 89 1.21 -1.51 -1.87
C PRO A 89 2.32 -1.62 -2.91
N VAL A 90 3.28 -0.71 -2.82
CA VAL A 90 4.49 -0.69 -3.63
C VAL A 90 5.62 -1.11 -2.70
N TYR A 91 6.17 -2.29 -2.96
CA TYR A 91 7.38 -2.75 -2.32
C TYR A 91 8.53 -2.35 -3.23
N GLU A 92 9.37 -1.42 -2.79
CA GLU A 92 10.72 -1.31 -3.34
C GLU A 92 11.42 -2.59 -2.90
N ASP A 93 11.65 -3.50 -3.86
CA ASP A 93 12.66 -4.52 -3.69
C ASP A 93 13.96 -3.72 -3.50
N GLU A 94 14.43 -3.59 -2.25
CA GLU A 94 15.83 -3.24 -2.04
C GLU A 94 16.60 -4.17 -2.97
N PRO A 95 17.37 -3.67 -3.95
CA PRO A 95 18.16 -4.55 -4.79
C PRO A 95 19.01 -5.35 -3.83
N GLY A 96 18.70 -6.64 -3.70
CA GLY A 96 19.28 -7.48 -2.67
C GLY A 96 20.77 -7.23 -2.62
N ASP A 97 21.24 -6.68 -1.50
CA ASP A 97 22.65 -6.76 -1.16
C ASP A 97 22.94 -8.26 -1.15
N GLY A 98 23.56 -8.72 -2.23
CA GLY A 98 23.86 -10.11 -2.54
C GLY A 98 24.94 -10.65 -1.62
N SER A 99 24.73 -10.52 -0.31
CA SER A 99 25.48 -11.16 0.73
C SER A 99 24.74 -12.44 1.10
N ASP A 100 24.68 -13.41 0.18
CA ASP A 100 24.42 -14.81 0.52
C ASP A 100 25.57 -15.28 1.42
N PRO A 101 25.38 -15.47 2.74
CA PRO A 101 26.47 -15.84 3.64
C PRO A 101 26.86 -17.32 3.52
N PHE A 102 26.36 -18.02 2.51
CA PHE A 102 26.53 -19.46 2.30
C PHE A 102 27.17 -19.83 0.96
N SER A 103 27.60 -18.86 0.14
CA SER A 103 28.34 -19.16 -1.10
C SER A 103 29.81 -19.55 -0.88
N ASP A 104 30.34 -19.43 0.34
CA ASP A 104 31.73 -19.79 0.71
C ASP A 104 31.83 -21.16 1.43
N MET A 105 30.99 -22.13 1.08
CA MET A 105 31.10 -23.51 1.59
C MET A 105 30.92 -24.56 0.47
N GLY A 106 31.31 -24.21 -0.76
CA GLY A 106 31.18 -25.08 -1.93
C GLY A 106 32.49 -25.68 -2.46
N ASP A 107 33.64 -25.07 -2.17
CA ASP A 107 34.89 -25.40 -2.88
C ASP A 107 35.84 -26.34 -2.11
N ALA A 108 35.59 -26.63 -0.83
CA ALA A 108 36.52 -27.40 0.01
C ALA A 108 36.27 -28.92 0.09
N VAL A 109 35.25 -29.48 -0.60
CA VAL A 109 34.88 -30.91 -0.49
C VAL A 109 35.22 -31.76 -1.72
N ARG A 110 35.85 -31.18 -2.75
CA ARG A 110 36.20 -31.92 -3.98
C ARG A 110 37.62 -32.52 -4.00
N GLU A 111 38.45 -32.23 -2.99
CA GLU A 111 39.84 -32.69 -2.90
C GLU A 111 40.07 -33.73 -1.78
N MET A 112 39.10 -34.62 -1.53
CA MET A 112 39.30 -35.76 -0.61
C MET A 112 38.87 -37.13 -1.17
N PHE A 113 38.55 -37.21 -2.46
CA PHE A 113 38.26 -38.47 -3.13
C PHE A 113 38.94 -38.55 -4.50
N ARG A 114 40.27 -38.60 -4.49
CA ARG A 114 41.04 -39.27 -5.54
C ARG A 114 42.21 -40.03 -4.92
#